data_AF-A0A090Z5H2-F1
#
_entry.id   AF-A0A090Z5H2-F1
#
_cell.length_a   1.000
_cell.length_b   1.000
_cell.length_c   1.000
_cell.angle_alpha   90.00
_cell.angle_beta   90.00
_cell.angle_gamma   90.00
#
_symmetry.space_group_name_H-M   'P 1'
#
loop_
_entity.id
_entity.type
_entity.pdbx_description
1 polymer ?
#
loop_
_entity_poly.entity_id
_entity_poly.type
_entity_poly.pdbx_seq_one_letter_code
_entity_poly.pdbx_strand_id
1 'polypeptide(L)'
;MKRMLLVLISSLLCISLVACAQGKEAKPELDYDQTKKMIVDILKTDQGKKAIQDVLTDEKMKQALILDETVVKKTIEDAMVSEKGQQFWEKLFKDPEFSSKFAKSMGKEQTNLMKTLLKDPEYQAGVIEIMKNPEVEKIMLQTMKSKEYRQYLQQVLTETAESPLFQAKMIDIISKGVEKAEKSGSGKKGSGGEGGNKEQK
;
A
#
# COMPACT_ATOMS: atom_id res chain seq x y z
N MET A 1 -97.89 63.01 37.03
CA MET A 1 -97.36 61.63 36.88
C MET A 1 -96.55 61.36 35.60
N LYS A 2 -96.52 62.25 34.58
CA LYS A 2 -95.68 62.04 33.36
C LYS A 2 -94.20 62.43 33.51
N ARG A 3 -93.86 63.38 34.40
CA ARG A 3 -92.48 63.82 34.65
C ARG A 3 -91.66 62.85 35.50
N MET A 4 -92.31 62.13 36.43
CA MET A 4 -91.64 61.14 37.28
C MET A 4 -91.34 59.83 36.53
N LEU A 5 -92.19 59.47 35.55
CA LEU A 5 -91.97 58.32 34.67
C LEU A 5 -90.78 58.55 33.71
N LEU A 6 -90.59 59.80 33.25
CA LEU A 6 -89.51 60.17 32.32
C LEU A 6 -88.13 60.17 33.01
N VAL A 7 -88.08 60.51 34.31
CA VAL A 7 -86.85 60.44 35.12
C VAL A 7 -86.49 58.98 35.45
N LEU A 8 -87.47 58.12 35.69
CA LEU A 8 -87.25 56.68 35.97
C LEU A 8 -86.78 55.92 34.71
N ILE A 9 -87.31 56.27 33.54
CA ILE A 9 -86.87 55.72 32.24
C ILE A 9 -85.46 56.22 31.86
N SER A 10 -85.12 57.49 32.17
CA SER A 10 -83.78 58.03 31.93
C SER A 10 -82.71 57.41 32.85
N SER A 11 -83.08 57.04 34.07
CA SER A 11 -82.19 56.35 35.03
C SER A 11 -81.91 54.90 34.58
N LEU A 12 -82.93 54.21 34.05
CA LEU A 12 -82.80 52.84 33.57
C LEU A 12 -81.98 52.74 32.26
N LEU A 13 -81.96 53.79 31.44
CA LEU A 13 -81.17 53.86 30.20
C LEU A 13 -79.66 54.08 30.44
N CYS A 14 -79.27 54.65 31.58
CA CYS A 14 -77.85 54.87 31.91
C CYS A 14 -77.14 53.60 32.40
N ILE A 15 -77.88 52.59 32.89
CA ILE A 15 -77.30 51.36 33.43
C ILE A 15 -76.98 50.34 32.31
N SER A 16 -77.69 50.41 31.17
CA SER A 16 -77.44 49.51 30.02
C SER A 16 -76.21 49.88 29.17
N LEU A 17 -75.64 51.06 29.35
CA LEU A 17 -74.44 51.50 28.61
C LEU A 17 -73.11 51.00 29.21
N VAL A 18 -73.11 50.44 30.43
CA VAL A 18 -71.89 49.88 31.08
C VAL A 18 -71.75 48.36 30.84
N ALA A 19 -72.77 47.70 30.28
CA ALA A 19 -72.78 46.24 30.08
C ALA A 19 -72.25 45.77 28.71
N CYS A 20 -71.77 46.67 27.84
CA CYS A 20 -71.15 46.31 26.56
C CYS A 20 -69.67 46.73 26.46
N ALA A 21 -68.98 46.84 27.60
CA ALA A 21 -67.54 46.64 27.64
C ALA A 21 -67.27 45.12 27.64
N GLN A 22 -67.59 44.47 26.52
CA GLN A 22 -67.01 43.18 26.19
C GLN A 22 -65.51 43.42 26.12
N GLY A 23 -64.79 42.89 27.11
CA GLY A 23 -63.34 42.94 27.14
C GLY A 23 -62.83 42.56 25.78
N LYS A 24 -62.11 43.49 25.13
CA LYS A 24 -61.08 43.07 24.19
C LYS A 24 -60.22 42.13 25.01
N GLU A 25 -60.35 40.83 24.75
CA GLU A 25 -59.24 39.92 24.94
C GLU A 25 -58.10 40.55 24.14
N ALA A 26 -57.25 41.29 24.86
CA ALA A 26 -55.90 41.52 24.42
C ALA A 26 -55.34 40.11 24.27
N LYS A 27 -55.35 39.60 23.02
CA LYS A 27 -54.38 38.59 22.62
C LYS A 27 -53.07 39.11 23.19
N PRO A 28 -52.41 38.39 24.11
CA PRO A 28 -51.04 38.69 24.37
C PRO A 28 -50.36 38.46 23.03
N GLU A 29 -49.93 39.53 22.37
CA GLU A 29 -48.77 39.42 21.50
C GLU A 29 -47.71 38.81 22.41
N LEU A 30 -47.58 37.49 22.32
CA LEU A 30 -46.48 36.79 22.95
C LEU A 30 -45.24 37.53 22.46
N ASP A 31 -44.57 38.18 23.41
CA ASP A 31 -43.34 38.91 23.15
C ASP A 31 -42.43 37.96 22.38
N TYR A 32 -42.04 38.37 21.17
CA TYR A 32 -41.29 37.52 20.24
C TYR A 32 -40.05 36.94 20.92
N ASP A 33 -39.45 37.71 21.82
CA ASP A 33 -38.30 37.28 22.63
C ASP A 33 -38.65 36.22 23.67
N GLN A 34 -39.85 36.26 24.28
CA GLN A 34 -40.33 35.22 25.18
C GLN A 34 -40.66 33.92 24.43
N THR A 35 -41.31 34.00 23.27
CA THR A 35 -41.56 32.81 22.42
C THR A 35 -40.26 32.21 21.91
N LYS A 36 -39.30 33.03 21.47
CA LYS A 36 -37.97 32.58 21.06
C LYS A 36 -37.25 31.85 22.20
N LYS A 37 -37.25 32.43 23.40
CA LYS A 37 -36.63 31.83 24.58
C LYS A 37 -37.29 30.49 24.93
N MET A 38 -38.62 30.44 24.91
CA MET A 38 -39.38 29.22 25.16
C MET A 38 -39.07 28.12 24.14
N ILE A 39 -39.00 28.45 22.84
CA ILE A 39 -38.63 27.47 21.79
C ILE A 39 -37.20 26.97 21.99
N VAL A 40 -36.25 27.87 22.26
CA VAL A 40 -34.85 27.49 22.54
C VAL A 40 -34.75 26.59 23.77
N ASP A 41 -35.52 26.87 24.81
CA ASP A 41 -35.54 26.07 26.03
C ASP A 41 -36.18 24.69 25.77
N ILE A 42 -37.28 24.60 25.02
CA ILE A 42 -37.90 23.34 24.57
C ILE A 42 -36.91 22.49 23.78
N LEU A 43 -36.20 23.08 22.81
CA LEU A 43 -35.19 22.38 22.01
C LEU A 43 -34.02 21.86 22.86
N LYS A 44 -33.69 22.54 23.96
CA LYS A 44 -32.63 22.13 24.89
C LYS A 44 -33.07 21.06 25.88
N THR A 45 -34.37 20.90 26.13
CA THR A 45 -34.89 19.85 27.02
C THR A 45 -34.59 18.46 26.48
N ASP A 46 -34.58 17.47 27.39
CA ASP A 46 -34.39 16.07 27.00
C ASP A 46 -35.51 15.58 26.07
N GLN A 47 -36.73 16.09 26.22
CA GLN A 47 -37.84 15.79 25.32
C GLN A 47 -37.61 16.37 23.91
N GLY A 48 -37.12 17.61 23.80
CA GLY A 48 -36.77 18.24 22.52
C GLY A 48 -35.64 17.50 21.81
N LYS A 49 -34.57 17.15 22.54
CA LYS A 49 -33.47 16.33 22.00
C LYS A 49 -33.94 14.95 21.55
N LYS A 50 -34.79 14.29 22.34
CA LYS A 50 -35.35 12.99 22.01
C LYS A 50 -36.25 13.05 20.78
N ALA A 51 -37.11 14.06 20.66
CA ALA A 51 -37.94 14.26 19.48
C ALA A 51 -37.11 14.48 18.20
N ILE A 52 -36.01 15.26 18.28
CA ILE A 52 -35.08 15.42 17.15
C ILE A 52 -34.40 14.08 16.84
N GLN A 53 -33.95 13.35 17.86
CA GLN A 53 -33.33 12.03 17.67
C GLN A 53 -34.29 11.05 16.99
N ASP A 54 -35.55 11.00 17.41
CA ASP A 54 -36.58 10.14 16.83
C ASP A 54 -36.81 10.50 15.34
N VAL A 55 -36.83 11.79 15.00
CA VAL A 55 -36.92 12.28 13.62
C VAL A 55 -35.65 11.94 12.81
N LEU A 56 -34.45 12.06 13.39
CA LEU A 56 -33.18 11.69 12.74
C LEU A 56 -33.03 10.18 12.56
N THR A 57 -33.73 9.37 13.38
CA THR A 57 -33.75 7.92 13.21
C THR A 57 -34.68 7.44 12.10
N ASP A 58 -35.61 8.29 11.64
CA ASP A 58 -36.49 8.00 10.51
C ASP A 58 -35.68 7.87 9.21
N GLU A 59 -35.89 6.75 8.49
CA GLU A 59 -35.12 6.42 7.29
C GLU A 59 -35.32 7.44 6.15
N LYS A 60 -36.50 8.07 6.04
CA LYS A 60 -36.73 9.11 5.03
C LYS A 60 -35.99 10.39 5.39
N MET A 61 -35.91 10.72 6.67
CA MET A 61 -35.14 11.87 7.15
C MET A 61 -33.64 11.65 7.01
N LYS A 62 -33.11 10.46 7.29
CA LYS A 62 -31.70 10.11 7.02
C LYS A 62 -31.33 10.26 5.55
N GLN A 63 -32.22 9.87 4.65
CA GLN A 63 -32.02 10.02 3.20
C GLN A 63 -32.12 11.48 2.74
N ALA A 64 -32.95 12.30 3.39
CA ALA A 64 -33.13 13.72 3.09
C ALA A 64 -32.07 14.62 3.71
N LEU A 65 -31.27 14.12 4.67
CA LEU A 65 -30.09 14.79 5.21
C LEU A 65 -29.01 14.85 4.13
N ILE A 66 -29.03 15.92 3.35
CA ILE A 66 -27.94 16.29 2.46
C ILE A 66 -26.75 16.66 3.35
N LEU A 67 -25.84 15.70 3.56
CA LEU A 67 -24.54 16.00 4.10
C LEU A 67 -23.79 16.83 3.06
N ASP A 68 -23.30 18.01 3.46
CA ASP A 68 -22.53 18.88 2.58
C ASP A 68 -21.36 18.07 1.96
N GLU A 69 -21.37 17.93 0.64
CA GLU A 69 -20.39 17.13 -0.10
C GLU A 69 -18.96 17.60 0.20
N THR A 70 -18.76 18.89 0.41
CA THR A 70 -17.47 19.50 0.76
C THR A 70 -17.02 19.05 2.14
N VAL A 71 -17.93 19.06 3.13
CA VAL A 71 -17.63 18.62 4.49
C VAL A 71 -17.38 17.12 4.52
N VAL A 72 -18.17 16.33 3.81
CA VAL A 72 -17.98 14.86 3.71
C VAL A 72 -16.64 14.54 3.05
N LYS A 73 -16.36 15.14 1.89
CA LYS A 73 -15.10 14.93 1.17
C LYS A 73 -13.91 15.30 2.03
N LYS A 74 -13.92 16.49 2.63
CA LYS A 74 -12.84 16.95 3.51
C LYS A 74 -12.65 16.03 4.71
N THR A 75 -13.75 15.59 5.34
CA THR A 75 -13.68 14.67 6.48
C THR A 75 -13.10 13.31 6.08
N ILE A 76 -13.46 12.78 4.90
CA ILE A 76 -12.90 11.53 4.38
C ILE A 76 -11.41 11.71 4.08
N GLU A 77 -11.02 12.77 3.39
CA GLU A 77 -9.62 13.08 3.08
C GLU A 77 -8.80 13.21 4.37
N ASP A 78 -9.23 14.04 5.32
CA ASP A 78 -8.58 14.26 6.61
C ASP A 78 -8.48 12.94 7.41
N ALA A 79 -9.54 12.14 7.44
CA ALA A 79 -9.54 10.85 8.12
C ALA A 79 -8.56 9.86 7.48
N MET A 80 -8.51 9.80 6.14
CA MET A 80 -7.65 8.89 5.39
C MET A 80 -6.16 9.23 5.54
N VAL A 81 -5.80 10.51 5.59
CA VAL A 81 -4.40 10.95 5.72
C VAL A 81 -3.95 11.17 7.16
N SER A 82 -4.87 11.13 8.13
CA SER A 82 -4.53 11.24 9.55
C SER A 82 -3.74 10.03 10.06
N GLU A 83 -3.04 10.21 11.19
CA GLU A 83 -2.39 9.10 11.92
C GLU A 83 -3.37 7.97 12.26
N LYS A 84 -4.63 8.30 12.57
CA LYS A 84 -5.67 7.29 12.81
C LYS A 84 -6.01 6.51 11.54
N GLY A 85 -6.03 7.19 10.39
CA GLY A 85 -6.17 6.58 9.07
C GLY A 85 -5.01 5.62 8.77
N GLN A 86 -3.78 6.06 9.01
CA GLN A 86 -2.59 5.20 8.87
C GLN A 86 -2.70 3.94 9.76
N GLN A 87 -3.01 4.10 11.04
CA GLN A 87 -3.20 2.96 11.96
C GLN A 87 -4.34 2.04 11.53
N PHE A 88 -5.40 2.59 10.94
CA PHE A 88 -6.49 1.81 10.36
C PHE A 88 -6.01 0.96 9.17
N TRP A 89 -5.29 1.56 8.23
CA TRP A 89 -4.68 0.84 7.11
C TRP A 89 -3.69 -0.23 7.58
N GLU A 90 -2.81 0.09 8.52
CA GLU A 90 -1.87 -0.89 9.09
C GLU A 90 -2.57 -2.10 9.74
N LYS A 91 -3.72 -1.88 10.38
CA LYS A 91 -4.54 -2.98 10.94
C LYS A 91 -5.24 -3.77 9.83
N LEU A 92 -5.79 -3.11 8.83
CA LEU A 92 -6.43 -3.77 7.69
C LEU A 92 -5.44 -4.61 6.87
N PHE A 93 -4.23 -4.11 6.62
CA PHE A 93 -3.20 -4.86 5.91
C PHE A 93 -2.62 -6.04 6.72
N LYS A 94 -2.96 -6.17 8.00
CA LYS A 94 -2.68 -7.39 8.78
C LYS A 94 -3.75 -8.46 8.61
N ASP A 95 -4.93 -8.11 8.10
CA ASP A 95 -5.96 -9.09 7.74
C ASP A 95 -5.56 -9.79 6.42
N PRO A 96 -5.37 -11.13 6.43
CA PRO A 96 -5.02 -11.88 5.24
C PRO A 96 -6.09 -11.84 4.14
N GLU A 97 -7.38 -11.77 4.50
CA GLU A 97 -8.45 -11.74 3.51
C GLU A 97 -8.44 -10.42 2.76
N PHE A 98 -8.36 -9.31 3.51
CA PHE A 98 -8.23 -7.97 2.95
C PHE A 98 -6.98 -7.87 2.07
N SER A 99 -5.82 -8.26 2.60
CA SER A 99 -4.54 -8.16 1.89
C SER A 99 -4.50 -9.02 0.62
N SER A 100 -5.11 -10.20 0.64
CA SER A 100 -5.24 -11.07 -0.54
C SER A 100 -6.13 -10.43 -1.61
N LYS A 101 -7.29 -9.90 -1.24
CA LYS A 101 -8.19 -9.20 -2.17
C LYS A 101 -7.53 -7.95 -2.76
N PHE A 102 -6.85 -7.17 -1.93
CA PHE A 102 -6.12 -5.97 -2.35
C PHE A 102 -4.94 -6.31 -3.29
N ALA A 103 -4.13 -7.32 -2.96
CA ALA A 103 -3.04 -7.75 -3.82
C ALA A 103 -3.57 -8.27 -5.18
N LYS A 104 -4.70 -8.98 -5.19
CA LYS A 104 -5.34 -9.45 -6.42
C LYS A 104 -5.87 -8.29 -7.27
N SER A 105 -6.49 -7.27 -6.67
CA SER A 105 -6.96 -6.10 -7.44
C SER A 105 -5.80 -5.33 -8.08
N MET A 106 -4.65 -5.27 -7.41
CA MET A 106 -3.45 -4.61 -7.92
C MET A 106 -2.63 -5.46 -8.89
N GLY A 107 -2.93 -6.75 -9.06
CA GLY A 107 -2.06 -7.71 -9.76
C GLY A 107 -1.68 -7.32 -11.19
N LYS A 108 -2.63 -6.74 -11.95
CA LYS A 108 -2.37 -6.29 -13.33
C LYS A 108 -1.38 -5.13 -13.37
N GLU A 109 -1.66 -4.07 -12.59
CA GLU A 109 -0.81 -2.88 -12.56
C GLU A 109 0.56 -3.18 -11.94
N GLN A 110 0.61 -4.01 -10.89
CA GLN A 110 1.86 -4.47 -10.30
C GLN A 110 2.71 -5.26 -11.30
N THR A 111 2.09 -6.13 -12.12
CA THR A 111 2.79 -6.87 -13.17
C THR A 111 3.34 -5.93 -14.25
N ASN A 112 2.55 -4.94 -14.66
CA ASN A 112 2.98 -3.95 -15.64
C ASN A 112 4.15 -3.11 -15.10
N LEU A 113 4.05 -2.63 -13.87
CA LEU A 113 5.12 -1.91 -13.20
C LEU A 113 6.39 -2.75 -13.15
N MET A 114 6.30 -4.00 -12.69
CA MET A 114 7.47 -4.89 -12.60
C MET A 114 8.12 -5.13 -13.98
N LYS A 115 7.33 -5.35 -15.03
CA LYS A 115 7.84 -5.52 -16.40
C LYS A 115 8.52 -4.25 -16.93
N THR A 116 8.03 -3.08 -16.55
CA THR A 116 8.63 -1.80 -16.91
C THR A 116 9.92 -1.58 -16.14
N LEU A 117 9.93 -1.82 -14.83
CA LEU A 117 11.12 -1.73 -13.99
C LEU A 117 12.22 -2.68 -14.44
N LEU A 118 11.89 -3.91 -14.89
CA LEU A 118 12.88 -4.81 -15.45
C LEU A 118 13.61 -4.28 -16.71
N LYS A 119 13.07 -3.25 -17.36
CA LYS A 119 13.72 -2.55 -18.49
C LYS A 119 14.46 -1.29 -18.06
N ASP A 120 14.28 -0.87 -16.81
CA ASP A 120 14.93 0.29 -16.24
C ASP A 120 16.37 -0.05 -15.81
N PRO A 121 17.39 0.73 -16.23
CA PRO A 121 18.79 0.43 -15.91
C PRO A 121 19.12 0.44 -14.41
N GLU A 122 18.50 1.31 -13.62
CA GLU A 122 18.76 1.41 -12.17
C GLU A 122 18.19 0.18 -11.46
N TYR A 123 16.96 -0.22 -11.83
CA TYR A 123 16.36 -1.44 -11.30
C TYR A 123 17.14 -2.69 -11.72
N GLN A 124 17.60 -2.75 -12.98
CA GLN A 124 18.47 -3.84 -13.45
C GLN A 124 19.78 -3.92 -12.66
N ALA A 125 20.39 -2.80 -12.32
CA ALA A 125 21.61 -2.78 -11.50
C ALA A 125 21.36 -3.41 -10.13
N GLY A 126 20.25 -3.08 -9.48
CA GLY A 126 19.84 -3.71 -8.22
C GLY A 126 19.56 -5.21 -8.36
N VAL A 127 18.92 -5.64 -9.45
CA VAL A 127 18.70 -7.08 -9.73
C VAL A 127 20.03 -7.82 -9.92
N ILE A 128 20.98 -7.22 -10.65
CA ILE A 128 22.32 -7.80 -10.84
C ILE A 128 23.07 -7.90 -9.51
N GLU A 129 22.94 -6.91 -8.63
CA GLU A 129 23.51 -6.95 -7.29
C GLU A 129 22.94 -8.12 -6.47
N ILE A 130 21.62 -8.34 -6.53
CA ILE A 130 20.98 -9.50 -5.90
C ILE A 130 21.54 -10.82 -6.47
N MET A 131 21.78 -10.89 -7.78
CA MET A 131 22.35 -12.07 -8.43
C MET A 131 23.80 -12.37 -8.03
N LYS A 132 24.53 -11.40 -7.47
CA LYS A 132 25.91 -11.59 -6.98
C LYS A 132 25.95 -12.22 -5.57
N ASN A 133 24.82 -12.61 -5.00
CA ASN A 133 24.83 -13.21 -3.68
C ASN A 133 25.45 -14.65 -3.70
N PRO A 134 25.99 -15.13 -2.57
CA PRO A 134 26.67 -16.43 -2.52
C PRO A 134 25.77 -17.63 -2.84
N GLU A 135 24.47 -17.56 -2.56
CA GLU A 135 23.54 -18.66 -2.86
C GLU A 135 23.26 -18.79 -4.36
N VAL A 136 23.12 -17.67 -5.07
CA VAL A 136 23.01 -17.66 -6.53
C VAL A 136 24.33 -18.12 -7.16
N GLU A 137 25.47 -17.70 -6.63
CA GLU A 137 26.78 -18.20 -7.07
C GLU A 137 26.88 -19.72 -6.91
N LYS A 138 26.45 -20.26 -5.77
CA LYS A 138 26.44 -21.71 -5.52
C LYS A 138 25.54 -22.46 -6.50
N ILE A 139 24.36 -21.93 -6.80
CA ILE A 139 23.45 -22.49 -7.82
C ILE A 139 24.15 -22.48 -9.19
N MET A 140 24.79 -21.36 -9.56
CA MET A 140 25.49 -21.23 -10.83
C MET A 140 26.68 -22.22 -10.94
N LEU A 141 27.46 -22.39 -9.87
CA LEU A 141 28.54 -23.38 -9.81
C LEU A 141 28.02 -24.82 -9.89
N GLN A 142 26.85 -25.10 -9.30
CA GLN A 142 26.21 -26.40 -9.42
C GLN A 142 25.76 -26.66 -10.86
N THR A 143 25.20 -25.66 -11.55
CA THR A 143 24.84 -25.73 -12.97
C THR A 143 26.06 -25.98 -13.84
N MET A 144 27.19 -25.31 -13.60
CA MET A 144 28.44 -25.56 -14.35
C MET A 144 29.02 -26.96 -14.11
N LYS A 145 28.70 -27.60 -12.99
CA LYS A 145 29.09 -28.98 -12.70
C LYS A 145 28.09 -30.01 -13.23
N SER A 146 26.98 -29.58 -13.81
CA SER A 146 25.93 -30.47 -14.31
C SER A 146 26.42 -31.30 -15.50
N LYS A 147 25.73 -32.40 -15.77
CA LYS A 147 26.07 -33.30 -16.89
C LYS A 147 25.93 -32.58 -18.23
N GLU A 148 24.90 -31.76 -18.37
CA GLU A 148 24.58 -31.00 -19.58
C GLU A 148 25.70 -29.98 -19.87
N TYR A 149 26.13 -29.22 -18.86
CA TYR A 149 27.23 -28.27 -19.03
C TYR A 149 28.56 -28.98 -19.31
N ARG A 150 28.80 -30.15 -18.70
CA ARG A 150 29.99 -30.96 -19.02
C ARG A 150 30.01 -31.47 -20.46
N GLN A 151 28.86 -31.86 -21.02
CA GLN A 151 28.77 -32.28 -22.42
C GLN A 151 29.11 -31.11 -23.36
N TYR A 152 28.53 -29.93 -23.10
CA TYR A 152 28.88 -28.72 -23.83
C TYR A 152 30.37 -28.38 -23.69
N LEU A 153 30.92 -28.46 -22.47
CA LEU A 153 32.34 -28.21 -22.21
C LEU A 153 33.23 -29.21 -22.95
N GLN A 154 32.85 -30.49 -22.99
CA GLN A 154 33.58 -31.51 -23.74
C GLN A 154 33.59 -31.19 -25.24
N GLN A 155 32.46 -30.77 -25.80
CA GLN A 155 32.39 -30.34 -27.20
C GLN A 155 33.33 -29.15 -27.47
N VAL A 156 33.26 -28.09 -26.64
CA VAL A 156 34.14 -26.92 -26.77
C VAL A 156 35.62 -27.32 -26.66
N LEU A 157 35.97 -28.23 -25.76
CA LEU A 157 37.34 -28.74 -25.63
C LEU A 157 37.78 -29.53 -26.86
N THR A 158 36.92 -30.37 -27.42
CA THR A 158 37.20 -31.10 -28.67
C THR A 158 37.42 -30.13 -29.83
N GLU A 159 36.51 -29.17 -30.02
CA GLU A 159 36.63 -28.14 -31.07
C GLU A 159 37.91 -27.30 -30.89
N THR A 160 38.26 -26.98 -29.63
CA THR A 160 39.50 -26.27 -29.32
C THR A 160 40.73 -27.12 -29.66
N ALA A 161 40.72 -28.42 -29.35
CA ALA A 161 41.81 -29.33 -29.66
C ALA A 161 41.98 -29.58 -31.17
N GLU A 162 40.88 -29.52 -31.93
CA GLU A 162 40.86 -29.62 -33.39
C GLU A 162 41.26 -28.31 -34.09
N SER A 163 41.34 -27.19 -33.34
CA SER A 163 41.77 -25.92 -33.89
C SER A 163 43.22 -25.98 -34.40
N PRO A 164 43.50 -25.63 -35.67
CA PRO A 164 44.86 -25.62 -36.22
C PRO A 164 45.84 -24.79 -35.41
N LEU A 165 45.37 -23.69 -34.82
CA LEU A 165 46.20 -22.82 -33.98
C LEU A 165 46.56 -23.48 -32.65
N PHE A 166 45.64 -24.25 -32.06
CA PHE A 166 45.91 -25.00 -30.84
C PHE A 166 46.83 -26.19 -31.13
N GLN A 167 46.59 -26.92 -32.21
CA GLN A 167 47.45 -28.03 -32.66
C GLN A 167 48.89 -27.55 -32.93
N ALA A 168 49.05 -26.43 -33.65
CA ALA A 168 50.36 -25.85 -33.92
C ALA A 168 51.09 -25.44 -32.62
N LYS A 169 50.38 -24.83 -31.66
CA LYS A 169 50.95 -24.51 -30.34
C LYS A 169 51.32 -25.76 -29.55
N MET A 170 50.50 -26.80 -29.58
CA MET A 170 50.83 -28.08 -28.93
C MET A 170 52.07 -28.71 -29.53
N ILE A 171 52.18 -28.74 -30.86
CA ILE A 171 53.36 -29.26 -31.56
C ILE A 171 54.60 -28.47 -31.16
N ASP A 172 54.55 -27.13 -31.18
CA ASP A 172 55.68 -26.27 -30.76
C ASP A 172 56.11 -26.52 -29.30
N ILE A 173 55.15 -26.68 -28.39
CA ILE A 173 55.42 -27.00 -26.97
C ILE A 173 56.08 -28.39 -26.84
N ILE A 174 55.54 -29.39 -27.54
CA ILE A 174 56.09 -30.76 -27.51
C ILE A 174 57.51 -30.75 -28.07
N SER A 175 57.74 -30.14 -29.23
CA SER A 175 59.06 -30.02 -29.85
C SER A 175 60.07 -29.34 -28.92
N LYS A 176 59.71 -28.21 -28.29
CA LYS A 176 60.57 -27.53 -27.30
C LYS A 176 60.85 -28.39 -26.06
N GLY A 177 59.87 -29.19 -25.63
CA GLY A 177 60.02 -30.14 -24.54
C GLY A 177 61.02 -31.26 -24.87
N VAL A 178 60.93 -31.83 -26.07
CA VAL A 178 61.87 -32.84 -26.57
C VAL A 178 63.28 -32.26 -26.69
N GLU A 179 63.43 -31.08 -27.30
CA GLU A 179 64.75 -30.43 -27.40
C GLU A 179 65.40 -30.16 -26.03
N LYS A 180 64.60 -29.75 -25.02
CA LYS A 180 65.08 -29.58 -23.65
C LYS A 180 65.46 -30.91 -23.01
N ALA A 181 64.67 -31.97 -23.22
CA ALA A 181 64.97 -33.30 -22.73
C ALA A 181 66.27 -33.84 -23.33
N GLU A 182 66.49 -33.69 -24.64
CA GLU A 182 67.71 -34.09 -25.33
C GLU A 182 68.95 -33.27 -24.89
N LYS A 183 68.78 -31.96 -24.69
CA LYS A 183 69.84 -31.09 -24.12
C LYS A 183 70.13 -31.38 -22.64
N SER A 184 69.17 -31.94 -21.89
CA SER A 184 69.37 -32.37 -20.50
C SER A 184 69.81 -33.84 -20.35
N GLY A 185 69.60 -34.67 -21.38
CA GLY A 185 69.94 -36.09 -21.44
C GLY A 185 71.32 -36.40 -22.02
N SER A 186 71.98 -35.42 -22.63
CA SER A 186 73.34 -35.51 -23.19
C SER A 186 74.46 -35.34 -22.13
N GLY A 187 74.20 -35.76 -20.89
CA GLY A 187 75.15 -35.68 -19.77
C GLY A 187 75.48 -36.99 -19.06
N LYS A 188 74.95 -38.15 -19.48
CA LYS A 188 75.29 -39.42 -18.80
C LYS A 188 75.26 -40.65 -19.71
N LYS A 189 76.15 -40.70 -20.69
CA LYS A 189 76.66 -41.99 -21.19
C LYS A 189 78.06 -41.81 -21.79
N GLY A 190 79.06 -42.21 -21.02
CA GLY A 190 80.43 -42.41 -21.53
C GLY A 190 81.53 -41.94 -20.57
N SER A 191 81.88 -42.75 -19.58
CA SER A 191 83.27 -43.05 -19.22
C SER A 191 83.31 -44.08 -18.09
N GLY A 192 84.14 -45.12 -18.23
CA GLY A 192 84.50 -46.02 -17.13
C GLY A 192 84.34 -47.51 -17.42
N GLY A 193 84.98 -48.00 -18.48
CA GLY A 193 85.36 -49.41 -18.55
C GLY A 193 86.65 -49.66 -17.76
N GLU A 194 86.64 -50.79 -17.05
CA GLU A 194 87.79 -51.64 -16.68
C GLU A 194 88.62 -51.32 -15.41
N GLY A 195 88.66 -52.28 -14.50
CA GLY A 195 89.61 -52.31 -13.39
C GLY A 195 89.28 -53.30 -12.26
N GLY A 196 89.65 -54.58 -12.43
CA GLY A 196 90.31 -55.33 -11.35
C GLY A 196 89.48 -56.15 -10.36
N ASN A 197 89.46 -57.47 -10.62
CA ASN A 197 89.49 -58.60 -9.68
C ASN A 197 89.88 -58.31 -8.20
N LYS A 198 89.09 -58.81 -7.24
CA LYS A 198 89.55 -59.67 -6.12
C LYS A 198 88.41 -60.15 -5.21
N GLU A 199 88.22 -61.47 -5.22
CA GLU A 199 88.13 -62.41 -4.09
C GLU A 199 87.56 -62.01 -2.71
N GLN A 200 86.76 -62.97 -2.21
CA GLN A 200 86.54 -63.39 -0.80
C GLN A 200 85.82 -62.38 0.11
N LYS A 201 84.87 -62.76 0.96
CA LYS A 201 84.59 -64.01 1.68
C LYS A 201 83.15 -63.98 2.17
#